data_AF-A0A218QWS3-F1
#
_entry.id   AF-A0A218QWS3-F1
#
_cell.length_a   1.000
_cell.length_b   1.000
_cell.length_c   1.000
_cell.angle_alpha   90.00
_cell.angle_beta   90.00
_cell.angle_gamma   90.00
#
_symmetry.space_group_name_H-M   'P 1'
#
loop_
_entity.id
_entity.type
_entity.pdbx_description
1 polymer ?
#
loop_
_entity_poly.entity_id
_entity_poly.type
_entity_poly.pdbx_seq_one_letter_code
_entity_poly.pdbx_strand_id
1 'polypeptide(L)'
;MNVYVETNFVLELVFQQEQLVSCEQILQLSEAGRIKLAIPAYSLAEPHEKLSRQAKSRREIQQVLDTELRQLARTASYTTRINSIQDIANLLVQSNKDESQRFVQYRDRLLKNTEIIPLTADILTKAAIYEDPYDLKPQDALVYASVISHLRQDQPTVACFLNRNSILF
;
A
#
# COMPACT_ATOMS: atom_id res chain seq x y z
N MET A 1 11.95 -9.47 -19.04
CA MET A 1 10.68 -8.72 -19.03
C MET A 1 10.68 -7.84 -17.80
N ASN A 2 10.37 -6.56 -17.98
CA ASN A 2 10.23 -5.62 -16.87
C ASN A 2 8.79 -5.56 -16.43
N VAL A 3 8.55 -5.62 -15.14
CA VAL A 3 7.23 -5.47 -14.54
C VAL A 3 7.29 -4.25 -13.65
N TYR A 4 6.47 -3.25 -13.96
CA TYR A 4 6.37 -2.03 -13.17
C TYR A 4 5.17 -2.15 -12.23
N VAL A 5 5.37 -1.81 -10.96
CA VAL A 5 4.33 -1.85 -9.93
C VAL A 5 4.20 -0.51 -9.24
N GLU A 6 2.99 -0.21 -8.76
CA GLU A 6 2.65 1.02 -8.05
C GLU A 6 2.33 0.78 -6.56
N THR A 7 1.86 1.82 -5.87
CA THR A 7 1.53 1.79 -4.44
C THR A 7 0.56 0.66 -4.10
N ASN A 8 -0.47 0.44 -4.92
CA ASN A 8 -1.47 -0.60 -4.67
C ASN A 8 -0.85 -1.99 -4.54
N PHE A 9 0.18 -2.32 -5.32
CA PHE A 9 0.87 -3.61 -5.20
C PHE A 9 1.45 -3.82 -3.79
N VAL A 10 2.06 -2.79 -3.21
CA VAL A 10 2.60 -2.83 -1.85
C VAL A 10 1.46 -2.96 -0.84
N LEU A 11 0.36 -2.24 -1.06
CA LEU A 11 -0.81 -2.28 -0.19
C LEU A 11 -1.49 -3.67 -0.19
N GLU A 12 -1.61 -4.33 -1.34
CA GLU A 12 -2.16 -5.69 -1.45
C GLU A 12 -1.42 -6.67 -0.54
N LEU A 13 -0.08 -6.64 -0.59
CA LEU A 13 0.79 -7.51 0.20
C LEU A 13 0.66 -7.21 1.71
N VAL A 14 0.70 -5.94 2.07
CA VAL A 14 0.75 -5.48 3.46
C VAL A 14 -0.58 -5.70 4.17
N PHE A 15 -1.68 -5.36 3.50
CA PHE A 15 -3.03 -5.47 4.03
C PHE A 15 -3.68 -6.82 3.74
N GLN A 16 -2.98 -7.73 3.05
CA GLN A 16 -3.48 -9.05 2.69
C GLN A 16 -4.84 -8.97 1.98
N GLN A 17 -4.92 -8.09 0.99
CA GLN A 17 -6.14 -7.85 0.23
C GLN A 17 -6.38 -8.93 -0.84
N GLU A 18 -7.43 -8.75 -1.62
CA GLU A 18 -7.96 -9.74 -2.58
C GLU A 18 -6.90 -10.26 -3.57
N GLN A 19 -5.93 -9.44 -3.96
CA GLN A 19 -4.90 -9.81 -4.93
C GLN A 19 -3.60 -10.29 -4.28
N LEU A 20 -3.58 -10.53 -2.96
CA LEU A 20 -2.40 -10.98 -2.21
C LEU A 20 -1.69 -12.15 -2.92
N VAL A 21 -2.45 -13.18 -3.32
CA VAL A 21 -1.86 -14.39 -3.92
C VAL A 21 -1.15 -14.05 -5.22
N SER A 22 -1.75 -13.22 -6.07
CA SER A 22 -1.15 -12.80 -7.35
C SER A 22 0.07 -11.90 -7.12
N CYS A 23 -0.02 -10.93 -6.21
CA CYS A 23 1.11 -10.07 -5.87
C CYS A 23 2.28 -10.85 -5.29
N GLU A 24 2.02 -11.84 -4.43
CA GLU A 24 3.04 -12.71 -3.85
C GLU A 24 3.73 -13.56 -4.91
N GLN A 25 2.98 -14.12 -5.86
CA GLN A 25 3.54 -14.87 -7.00
C GLN A 25 4.45 -14.00 -7.86
N ILE A 26 4.06 -12.75 -8.14
CA ILE A 26 4.89 -11.80 -8.89
C ILE A 26 6.19 -11.49 -8.14
N LEU A 27 6.10 -11.26 -6.82
CA LEU A 27 7.28 -11.02 -5.99
C LEU A 27 8.22 -12.23 -6.00
N GLN A 28 7.68 -13.45 -5.87
CA GLN A 28 8.47 -14.69 -5.93
C GLN A 28 9.16 -14.89 -7.29
N LEU A 29 8.52 -14.52 -8.39
CA LEU A 29 9.14 -14.55 -9.72
C LEU A 29 10.31 -13.56 -9.80
N SER A 30 10.21 -12.40 -9.17
CA SER A 30 11.31 -11.43 -9.08
C SER A 30 12.44 -11.95 -8.20
N GLU A 31 12.11 -12.52 -7.03
CA GLU A 31 13.07 -13.15 -6.11
C GLU A 31 13.84 -14.30 -6.77
N ALA A 32 13.18 -15.05 -7.67
CA ALA A 32 13.81 -16.11 -8.46
C ALA A 32 14.56 -15.60 -9.70
N GLY A 33 14.65 -14.28 -9.92
CA GLY A 33 15.32 -13.66 -11.07
C GLY A 33 14.64 -13.93 -12.42
N ARG A 34 13.37 -14.35 -12.42
CA ARG A 34 12.60 -14.67 -13.64
C ARG A 34 12.04 -13.43 -14.33
N ILE A 35 11.77 -12.38 -13.56
CA ILE A 35 11.33 -11.07 -14.03
C ILE A 35 12.16 -9.97 -13.35
N LYS A 36 12.23 -8.80 -13.98
CA LYS A 36 12.80 -7.59 -13.37
C LYS A 36 11.64 -6.75 -12.84
N LEU A 37 11.40 -6.78 -11.54
CA LEU A 37 10.36 -5.97 -10.90
C LEU A 37 10.95 -4.59 -10.59
N ALA A 38 10.28 -3.53 -11.04
CA ALA A 38 10.67 -2.15 -10.81
C ALA A 38 9.54 -1.37 -10.12
N ILE A 39 9.89 -0.59 -9.11
CA ILE A 39 8.92 0.16 -8.29
C ILE A 39 9.39 1.61 -8.08
N PRO A 40 8.53 2.62 -8.30
CA PRO A 40 8.82 3.99 -7.91
C PRO A 40 9.08 4.11 -6.40
N ALA A 41 10.13 4.84 -6.01
CA ALA A 41 10.44 5.09 -4.61
C ALA A 41 9.24 5.70 -3.85
N TYR A 42 8.45 6.54 -4.53
CA TYR A 42 7.24 7.13 -3.97
C TYR A 42 6.21 6.07 -3.53
N SER A 43 6.06 4.99 -4.31
CA SER A 43 5.14 3.88 -4.01
C SER A 43 5.52 3.06 -2.79
N LEU A 44 6.76 3.18 -2.30
CA LEU A 44 7.20 2.60 -1.02
C LEU A 44 7.03 3.56 0.17
N ALA A 45 6.96 4.86 -0.08
CA ALA A 45 6.78 5.87 0.95
C ALA A 45 5.31 6.09 1.30
N GLU A 46 4.42 6.13 0.30
CA GLU A 46 2.99 6.37 0.49
C GLU A 46 2.29 5.37 1.46
N PRO A 47 2.60 4.05 1.45
CA PRO A 47 1.99 3.11 2.38
C PRO A 47 2.31 3.42 3.86
N HIS A 48 3.47 4.03 4.16
CA HIS A 48 3.80 4.44 5.53
C HIS A 48 2.84 5.51 6.06
N GLU A 49 2.48 6.49 5.23
CA GLU A 49 1.53 7.52 5.60
C GLU A 49 0.13 6.91 5.81
N LYS A 50 -0.29 6.04 4.88
CA LYS A 50 -1.59 5.37 4.96
C LYS A 50 -1.72 4.51 6.22
N LEU A 51 -0.70 3.71 6.55
CA LEU A 51 -0.63 2.92 7.78
C LEU A 51 -0.71 3.82 9.02
N SER A 52 0.04 4.93 9.04
CA SER A 52 0.05 5.87 10.16
C SER A 52 -1.31 6.53 10.37
N ARG A 53 -1.96 6.97 9.28
CA ARG A 53 -3.30 7.56 9.30
C ARG A 53 -4.36 6.55 9.77
N GLN A 54 -4.29 5.32 9.28
CA GLN A 54 -5.21 4.25 9.66
C GLN A 54 -5.04 3.84 11.13
N ALA A 55 -3.81 3.73 11.61
CA ALA A 55 -3.52 3.45 13.01
C ALA A 55 -4.06 4.54 13.94
N LYS A 56 -3.92 5.82 13.55
CA LYS A 56 -4.49 6.95 14.29
C LYS A 56 -6.02 6.86 14.36
N SER A 57 -6.67 6.69 13.20
CA SER A 57 -8.13 6.58 13.13
C SER A 57 -8.67 5.39 13.93
N ARG A 58 -8.03 4.22 13.86
CA ARG A 58 -8.43 3.04 14.65
C ARG A 58 -8.26 3.24 16.15
N ARG A 59 -7.22 3.96 16.60
CA ARG A 59 -7.05 4.31 18.03
C ARG A 59 -8.15 5.27 18.51
N GLU A 60 -8.53 6.24 17.69
CA GLU A 60 -9.64 7.16 18.02
C GLU A 60 -10.96 6.39 18.16
N ILE A 61 -11.25 5.47 17.21
CA ILE A 61 -12.43 4.59 17.28
C ILE A 61 -12.41 3.74 18.54
N GLN A 62 -11.25 3.14 18.88
CA GLN A 62 -11.09 2.35 20.10
C GLN A 62 -11.40 3.17 21.36
N GLN A 63 -10.86 4.38 21.47
CA GLN A 63 -11.07 5.24 22.66
C GLN A 63 -12.55 5.61 22.86
N VAL A 64 -13.25 5.89 21.76
CA VAL A 64 -14.68 6.18 21.78
C VAL A 64 -15.47 4.92 22.19
N LEU A 65 -15.18 3.77 21.58
CA LEU A 65 -15.83 2.50 21.92
C LEU A 65 -15.61 2.10 23.37
N ASP A 66 -14.38 2.19 23.88
CA ASP A 66 -14.05 1.84 25.27
C ASP A 66 -14.82 2.72 26.28
N THR A 67 -15.11 3.97 25.91
CA THR A 67 -15.88 4.89 26.75
C THR A 67 -17.36 4.48 26.78
N GLU A 68 -17.95 4.22 25.62
CA GLU A 68 -19.35 3.79 25.50
C GLU A 68 -19.59 2.42 26.15
N LEU A 69 -18.68 1.45 25.93
CA LEU A 69 -18.78 0.11 26.52
C LEU A 69 -18.70 0.16 28.04
N ARG A 70 -17.86 1.03 28.63
CA ARG A 70 -17.82 1.22 30.10
C ARG A 70 -19.12 1.76 30.66
N GLN A 71 -19.83 2.62 29.93
CA GLN A 71 -21.14 3.12 30.35
C GLN A 71 -22.19 2.01 30.26
N LEU A 72 -22.23 1.28 29.15
CA LEU A 72 -23.17 0.18 28.93
C LEU A 72 -22.94 -1.00 29.89
N ALA A 73 -21.70 -1.24 30.32
CA ALA A 73 -21.34 -2.31 31.27
C ALA A 73 -22.00 -2.14 32.64
N ARG A 74 -22.48 -0.94 32.97
CA ARG A 74 -23.25 -0.67 34.19
C ARG A 74 -24.69 -1.18 34.13
N THR A 75 -25.12 -1.65 32.96
CA THR A 75 -26.48 -2.15 32.71
C THR A 75 -26.47 -3.67 32.59
N ALA A 76 -27.14 -4.34 33.53
CA ALA A 76 -27.12 -5.80 33.67
C ALA A 76 -27.62 -6.57 32.42
N SER A 77 -28.47 -5.96 31.59
CA SER A 77 -29.03 -6.58 30.37
C SER A 77 -28.08 -6.63 29.17
N TYR A 78 -26.93 -5.94 29.21
CA TYR A 78 -26.04 -5.80 28.05
C TYR A 78 -24.68 -6.49 28.19
N THR A 79 -24.37 -7.09 29.34
CA THR A 79 -23.06 -7.70 29.66
C THR A 79 -22.59 -8.73 28.64
N THR A 80 -23.46 -9.60 28.13
CA THR A 80 -23.06 -10.62 27.12
C THR A 80 -22.74 -10.01 25.75
N ARG A 81 -23.42 -8.92 25.35
CA ARG A 81 -23.16 -8.24 24.07
C ARG A 81 -21.90 -7.36 24.10
N ILE A 82 -21.54 -6.86 25.28
CA ILE A 82 -20.37 -5.99 25.47
C ILE A 82 -19.05 -6.74 25.20
N ASN A 83 -18.95 -8.01 25.61
CA ASN A 83 -17.74 -8.81 25.39
C ASN A 83 -17.42 -8.94 23.89
N SER A 84 -18.42 -9.23 23.05
CA SER A 84 -18.24 -9.35 21.60
C SER A 84 -17.80 -8.04 20.94
N ILE A 85 -18.21 -6.88 21.48
CA ILE A 85 -17.79 -5.58 20.94
C ILE A 85 -16.35 -5.25 21.37
N GLN A 86 -15.96 -5.62 22.60
CA GLN A 86 -14.59 -5.48 23.07
C GLN A 86 -13.62 -6.32 22.23
N ASP A 87 -14.02 -7.54 21.83
CA ASP A 87 -13.23 -8.39 20.95
C ASP A 87 -12.98 -7.72 19.59
N ILE A 88 -13.99 -7.07 19.00
CA ILE A 88 -13.85 -6.31 17.75
C ILE A 88 -12.88 -5.13 17.92
N ALA A 89 -12.99 -4.38 19.02
CA ALA A 89 -12.07 -3.28 19.30
C ALA A 89 -10.62 -3.76 19.44
N ASN A 90 -10.40 -4.90 20.12
CA ASN A 90 -9.09 -5.52 20.25
C ASN A 90 -8.54 -6.00 18.91
N LEU A 91 -9.37 -6.59 18.05
CA LEU A 91 -8.99 -7.00 16.69
C LEU A 91 -8.49 -5.82 15.85
N LEU A 92 -9.13 -4.65 15.92
CA LEU A 92 -8.69 -3.44 15.20
C LEU A 92 -7.31 -2.94 15.66
N VAL A 93 -6.96 -3.13 16.93
CA VAL A 93 -5.64 -2.77 17.47
C VAL A 93 -4.59 -3.79 17.04
N GLN A 94 -4.91 -5.07 17.18
CA GLN A 94 -4.01 -6.16 16.80
C GLN A 94 -3.69 -6.09 15.30
N SER A 95 -4.69 -5.80 14.46
CA SER A 95 -4.48 -5.66 13.01
C SER A 95 -3.47 -4.57 12.67
N ASN A 96 -3.41 -3.44 13.40
CA ASN A 96 -2.40 -2.40 13.16
C ASN A 96 -0.97 -2.91 13.39
N LYS A 97 -0.77 -3.72 14.43
CA LYS A 97 0.54 -4.30 14.76
C LYS A 97 0.95 -5.29 13.68
N ASP A 98 0.02 -6.15 13.28
CA ASP A 98 0.28 -7.18 12.27
C ASP A 98 0.56 -6.54 10.90
N GLU A 99 -0.23 -5.53 10.50
CA GLU A 99 -0.03 -4.76 9.26
C GLU A 99 1.33 -4.03 9.28
N SER A 100 1.72 -3.41 10.39
CA SER A 100 3.03 -2.74 10.51
C SER A 100 4.20 -3.72 10.43
N GLN A 101 4.08 -4.89 11.06
CA GLN A 101 5.11 -5.94 10.97
C GLN A 101 5.23 -6.48 9.55
N ARG A 102 4.10 -6.77 8.89
CA ARG A 102 4.07 -7.18 7.48
C ARG A 102 4.68 -6.12 6.57
N PHE A 103 4.40 -4.83 6.83
CA PHE A 103 4.99 -3.74 6.07
C PHE A 103 6.51 -3.75 6.10
N VAL A 104 7.11 -3.91 7.29
CA VAL A 104 8.58 -4.01 7.42
C VAL A 104 9.11 -5.22 6.64
N GLN A 105 8.46 -6.38 6.77
CA GLN A 105 8.87 -7.61 6.07
C GLN A 105 8.82 -7.45 4.55
N TYR A 106 7.71 -6.95 4.01
CA TYR A 106 7.56 -6.76 2.56
C TYR A 106 8.46 -5.67 2.02
N ARG A 107 8.65 -4.56 2.75
CA ARG A 107 9.62 -3.53 2.37
C ARG A 107 11.02 -4.12 2.23
N ASP A 108 11.46 -4.92 3.19
CA ASP A 108 12.80 -5.51 3.15
C ASP A 108 12.96 -6.51 2.00
N ARG A 109 11.90 -7.26 1.66
CA ARG A 109 11.87 -8.13 0.47
C ARG A 109 11.91 -7.33 -0.82
N LEU A 110 11.13 -6.27 -0.92
CA LEU A 110 11.09 -5.40 -2.11
C LEU A 110 12.44 -4.72 -2.33
N LEU A 111 13.05 -4.13 -1.30
CA LEU A 111 14.35 -3.47 -1.40
C LEU A 111 15.49 -4.40 -1.85
N LYS A 112 15.39 -5.71 -1.57
CA LYS A 112 16.40 -6.69 -1.97
C LYS A 112 16.22 -7.22 -3.40
N ASN A 113 14.97 -7.31 -3.86
CA ASN A 113 14.63 -8.10 -5.05
C ASN A 113 13.99 -7.27 -6.16
N THR A 114 13.90 -5.96 -6.00
CA THR A 114 13.30 -5.04 -6.97
C THR A 114 14.21 -3.86 -7.26
N GLU A 115 14.12 -3.33 -8.46
CA GLU A 115 14.77 -2.09 -8.84
C GLU A 115 13.94 -0.91 -8.34
N ILE A 116 14.54 -0.05 -7.53
CA ILE A 116 13.89 1.14 -7.01
C ILE A 116 14.14 2.29 -7.98
N ILE A 117 13.07 2.82 -8.58
CA ILE A 117 13.15 3.99 -9.45
C ILE A 117 13.22 5.23 -8.53
N PRO A 118 14.35 5.96 -8.51
CA PRO A 118 14.53 7.08 -7.60
C PRO A 118 13.61 8.24 -7.97
N LEU A 119 13.10 8.96 -6.98
CA LEU A 119 12.40 10.23 -7.20
C LEU A 119 13.42 11.34 -7.43
N THR A 120 13.42 11.93 -8.62
CA THR A 120 14.37 12.99 -9.03
C THR A 120 13.64 14.30 -9.35
N ALA A 121 14.38 15.41 -9.41
CA ALA A 121 13.82 16.72 -9.79
C ALA A 121 13.20 16.71 -11.21
N ASP A 122 13.78 15.93 -12.13
CA ASP A 122 13.24 15.75 -13.48
C ASP A 122 11.90 14.99 -13.45
N ILE A 123 11.78 13.95 -12.62
CA ILE A 123 10.50 13.24 -12.42
C ILE A 123 9.44 14.17 -11.83
N LEU A 124 9.79 15.00 -10.85
CA LEU A 124 8.87 15.97 -10.27
C LEU A 124 8.37 16.98 -11.31
N THR A 125 9.28 17.50 -12.14
CA THR A 125 8.93 18.43 -13.22
C THR A 125 8.01 17.77 -14.24
N LYS A 126 8.32 16.54 -14.65
CA LYS A 126 7.51 15.77 -15.60
C LYS A 126 6.14 15.42 -15.04
N ALA A 127 6.06 15.05 -13.76
CA ALA A 127 4.79 14.73 -13.11
C ALA A 127 3.83 15.92 -13.18
N ALA A 128 4.28 17.12 -12.83
CA ALA A 128 3.47 18.34 -12.93
C ALA A 128 2.98 18.61 -14.37
N ILE A 129 3.81 18.31 -15.38
CA ILE A 129 3.42 18.44 -16.80
C ILE A 129 2.38 17.38 -17.19
N TYR A 130 2.37 16.21 -16.56
CA TYR A 130 1.48 15.10 -16.88
C TYR A 130 0.14 15.13 -16.13
N GLU A 131 -0.02 15.97 -15.10
CA GLU A 131 -1.29 16.12 -14.37
C GLU A 131 -2.41 16.57 -15.31
N ASP A 132 -2.28 17.75 -15.93
CA ASP A 132 -3.35 18.33 -16.75
C ASP A 132 -3.69 17.54 -18.02
N PRO A 133 -2.73 17.08 -18.85
CA PRO A 133 -3.05 16.42 -20.12
C PRO A 133 -3.70 15.05 -19.96
N TYR A 134 -3.52 14.39 -18.82
CA TYR A 134 -3.98 13.04 -18.55
C TYR A 134 -4.98 12.95 -17.38
N ASP A 135 -5.40 14.09 -16.82
CA ASP A 135 -6.27 14.20 -15.64
C ASP A 135 -5.79 13.31 -14.47
N LEU A 136 -4.46 13.25 -14.30
CA LEU A 136 -3.85 12.43 -13.26
C LEU A 136 -3.83 13.18 -11.94
N LYS A 137 -4.18 12.50 -10.85
CA LYS A 137 -3.90 13.02 -9.52
C LYS A 137 -2.38 13.15 -9.35
N PRO A 138 -1.89 14.08 -8.51
CA PRO A 138 -0.45 14.29 -8.32
C PRO A 138 0.34 13.01 -8.01
N GLN A 139 -0.25 12.10 -7.22
CA GLN A 139 0.37 10.82 -6.84
C GLN A 139 0.50 9.88 -8.05
N ASP A 140 -0.55 9.76 -8.85
CA ASP A 140 -0.58 8.94 -10.06
C ASP A 140 0.37 9.52 -11.12
N ALA A 141 0.45 10.86 -11.22
CA ALA A 141 1.39 11.55 -12.10
C ALA A 141 2.85 11.29 -11.73
N LEU A 142 3.19 11.22 -10.43
CA LEU A 142 4.53 10.86 -9.95
C LEU A 142 4.90 9.43 -10.32
N VAL A 143 3.99 8.47 -10.11
CA VAL A 143 4.18 7.07 -10.48
C VAL A 143 4.38 6.96 -11.99
N TYR A 144 3.50 7.59 -12.78
CA TYR A 144 3.58 7.61 -14.23
C TYR A 144 4.89 8.21 -14.74
N ALA A 145 5.27 9.40 -14.24
CA ALA A 145 6.52 10.06 -14.63
C ALA A 145 7.75 9.20 -14.32
N SER A 146 7.75 8.53 -13.16
CA SER A 146 8.82 7.62 -12.75
C SER A 146 8.94 6.43 -13.71
N VAL A 147 7.83 5.74 -13.98
CA VAL A 147 7.78 4.56 -14.86
C VAL A 147 8.18 4.93 -16.29
N ILE A 148 7.64 6.01 -16.85
CA ILE A 148 7.96 6.44 -18.21
C ILE A 148 9.42 6.89 -18.33
N SER A 149 9.95 7.59 -17.34
CA SER A 149 11.35 8.01 -17.35
C SER A 149 12.28 6.79 -17.32
N HIS A 150 11.99 5.80 -16.46
CA HIS A 150 12.76 4.57 -16.39
C HIS A 150 12.65 3.74 -17.66
N LEU A 151 11.43 3.57 -18.20
CA LEU A 151 11.19 2.79 -19.41
C LEU A 151 11.97 3.34 -20.62
N ARG A 152 12.07 4.67 -20.74
CA ARG A 152 12.85 5.34 -21.80
C ARG A 152 14.36 5.12 -21.67
N GLN A 153 14.85 4.93 -20.44
CA GLN A 153 16.27 4.71 -20.15
C GLN A 153 16.66 3.23 -20.32
N ASP A 154 15.89 2.31 -19.74
CA ASP A 154 16.22 0.87 -19.71
C ASP A 154 15.84 0.15 -21.02
N GLN A 155 14.87 0.69 -21.78
CA GLN A 155 14.40 0.18 -23.08
C GLN A 155 14.26 -1.35 -23.16
N PRO A 156 13.50 -1.97 -22.23
CA PRO A 156 13.36 -3.42 -22.19
C PRO A 156 12.59 -3.93 -23.42
N THR A 157 12.93 -5.15 -23.87
CA THR A 157 12.25 -5.80 -25.00
C THR A 157 10.76 -6.05 -24.75
N VAL A 158 10.39 -6.32 -23.49
CA VAL A 158 9.00 -6.50 -23.05
C VAL A 158 8.84 -5.85 -21.68
N ALA A 159 7.83 -5.00 -21.54
CA ALA A 159 7.43 -4.36 -20.30
C ALA A 159 5.92 -4.42 -20.09
N CYS A 160 5.48 -4.53 -18.84
CA CYS A 160 4.10 -4.31 -18.44
C CYS A 160 4.03 -3.47 -17.16
N PHE A 161 2.92 -2.73 -16.99
CA PHE A 161 2.61 -1.99 -15.77
C PHE A 161 1.39 -2.64 -15.11
N LEU A 162 1.52 -2.94 -13.81
CA LEU A 162 0.45 -3.51 -13.01
C LEU A 162 -0.21 -2.42 -12.18
N ASN A 163 -1.49 -2.24 -12.42
CA ASN A 163 -2.32 -1.21 -11.80
C ASN A 163 -3.62 -1.84 -11.29
N ARG A 164 -4.10 -1.41 -10.10
CA ARG A 164 -5.42 -1.81 -9.58
C ARG A 164 -6.49 -0.72 -9.76
N ASN A 165 -6.11 0.49 -10.17
CA ASN A 165 -7.05 1.53 -10.53
C ASN A 165 -7.88 1.05 -11.72
N SER A 166 -9.11 0.61 -11.43
CA SER A 166 -10.09 0.12 -12.40
C SER A 166 -10.79 1.25 -13.14
N ILE A 167 -10.30 2.48 -12.99
CA ILE A 167 -10.65 3.62 -13.84
C ILE A 167 -9.49 3.78 -14.83
N LEU A 168 -9.48 2.91 -15.84
CA LEU A 168 -8.77 3.10 -17.09
C LEU A 168 -9.74 3.82 -18.03
N PHE A 169 -9.37 5.03 -18.46
CA PHE A 169 -9.82 5.78 -19.64
C PHE A 169 -11.31 5.75 -20.01
#